data_AF-A0A2V8JB80-F1
#
_entry.id   AF-A0A2V8JB80-F1
#
_cell.length_a   1.000
_cell.length_b   1.000
_cell.length_c   1.000
_cell.angle_alpha   90.00
_cell.angle_beta   90.00
_cell.angle_gamma   90.00
#
_symmetry.space_group_name_H-M   'P 1'
#
loop_
_entity.id
_entity.type
_entity.pdbx_description
1 polymer ?
#
loop_
_entity_poly.entity_id
_entity_poly.type
_entity_poly.pdbx_seq_one_letter_code
_entity_poly.pdbx_strand_id
1 'polypeptide(L)'
;MIVQHSNVVAILTESQRTYRLIYTDGRGHPEDLEDYPEWYGSSIGHWEGDTLVVETVGIDERTWLDNGHEHSSKLKLLERFQKVDSETIKWSVTFDDPEFFVRPFTTSLTLKRRVGDRILSHSCLENERDLQNMVPTIGGVQ
;
A
#
# COMPACT_ATOMS: atom_id res chain seq x y z
N MET A 1 11.21 -1.74 3.22
CA MET A 1 12.38 -2.15 2.41
C MET A 1 11.91 -2.47 1.00
N ILE A 2 12.69 -2.16 -0.03
CA ILE A 2 12.38 -2.51 -1.43
C ILE A 2 13.43 -3.51 -1.90
N VAL A 3 12.97 -4.66 -2.41
CA VAL A 3 13.81 -5.72 -2.98
C VAL A 3 13.40 -5.90 -4.44
N GLN A 4 14.37 -5.90 -5.35
CA GLN A 4 14.10 -6.02 -6.78
C GLN A 4 14.70 -7.30 -7.33
N HIS A 5 13.88 -8.05 -8.07
CA HIS A 5 14.27 -9.12 -8.97
C HIS A 5 14.02 -8.68 -10.41
N SER A 6 14.40 -9.50 -11.41
CA SER A 6 14.23 -9.16 -12.82
C SER A 6 12.77 -9.02 -13.26
N ASN A 7 11.85 -9.67 -12.56
CA ASN A 7 10.44 -9.81 -12.95
C ASN A 7 9.45 -9.43 -11.84
N VAL A 8 9.93 -8.99 -10.68
CA VAL A 8 9.10 -8.59 -9.54
C VAL A 8 9.86 -7.60 -8.65
N VAL A 9 9.15 -6.60 -8.13
CA VAL A 9 9.60 -5.72 -7.05
C VAL A 9 8.78 -6.02 -5.80
N ALA A 10 9.44 -6.28 -4.68
CA ALA A 10 8.80 -6.52 -3.40
C ALA A 10 8.98 -5.30 -2.48
N ILE A 11 7.88 -4.80 -1.93
CA ILE A 11 7.87 -3.80 -0.87
C ILE A 11 7.53 -4.50 0.44
N LEU A 12 8.47 -4.48 1.38
CA LEU A 12 8.33 -5.06 2.70
C LEU A 12 8.07 -3.95 3.72
N THR A 13 7.02 -4.10 4.50
CA THR A 13 6.62 -3.15 5.54
C THR A 13 6.98 -3.70 6.93
N GLU A 14 7.34 -2.80 7.84
CA GLU A 14 7.57 -3.18 9.24
C GLU A 14 6.24 -3.42 9.96
N SER A 15 5.33 -2.45 9.85
CA SER A 15 3.98 -2.57 10.42
C SER A 15 3.22 -3.73 9.76
N GLN A 16 2.52 -4.50 10.58
CA GLN A 16 1.70 -5.66 10.17
C GLN A 16 2.46 -6.82 9.51
N ARG A 17 3.79 -6.72 9.31
CA ARG A 17 4.64 -7.72 8.62
C ARG A 17 4.07 -8.12 7.25
N THR A 18 3.54 -7.16 6.52
CA THR A 18 3.00 -7.41 5.19
C THR A 18 4.09 -7.25 4.14
N TYR A 19 3.84 -7.84 2.98
CA TYR A 19 4.64 -7.61 1.79
C TYR A 19 3.70 -7.38 0.62
N ARG A 20 4.16 -6.54 -0.30
CA ARG A 20 3.49 -6.27 -1.56
C ARG A 20 4.40 -6.69 -2.69
N LEU A 21 3.88 -7.48 -3.61
CA LEU A 21 4.57 -7.87 -4.83
C LEU A 21 4.03 -7.05 -5.99
N ILE A 22 4.92 -6.39 -6.71
CA ILE A 22 4.64 -5.66 -7.93
C ILE A 22 5.27 -6.46 -9.06
N TYR A 23 4.45 -7.16 -9.84
CA TYR A 23 4.96 -7.94 -10.96
C TYR A 23 5.34 -7.01 -12.11
N THR A 24 6.53 -7.24 -12.67
CA THR A 24 7.09 -6.40 -13.75
C THR A 24 7.44 -7.21 -14.99
N ASP A 25 6.78 -8.35 -15.17
CA ASP A 25 7.06 -9.33 -16.22
C ASP A 25 6.14 -9.20 -17.44
N GLY A 26 5.32 -8.16 -17.47
CA GLY A 26 4.39 -7.87 -18.56
C GLY A 26 3.07 -8.64 -18.48
N ARG A 27 2.81 -9.39 -17.40
CA ARG A 27 1.48 -9.96 -17.16
C ARG A 27 0.44 -8.86 -16.91
N GLY A 28 -0.83 -9.16 -17.19
CA GLY A 28 -1.95 -8.35 -16.74
C GLY A 28 -2.38 -8.71 -15.31
N HIS A 29 -3.39 -8.00 -14.81
CA HIS A 29 -4.08 -8.37 -13.58
C HIS A 29 -4.83 -9.71 -13.75
N PRO A 30 -5.02 -10.50 -12.67
CA PRO A 30 -5.91 -11.66 -12.68
C PRO A 30 -7.33 -11.29 -13.14
N GLU A 31 -7.95 -12.15 -13.93
CA GLU A 31 -9.28 -11.91 -14.51
C GLU A 31 -10.41 -12.01 -13.47
N ASP A 32 -10.15 -12.63 -12.33
CA ASP A 32 -11.10 -12.95 -11.27
C ASP A 32 -11.09 -11.96 -10.10
N LEU A 33 -10.34 -10.85 -10.21
CA LEU A 33 -10.24 -9.84 -9.13
C LEU A 33 -11.56 -9.17 -8.77
N GLU A 34 -12.52 -9.07 -9.71
CA GLU A 34 -13.83 -8.50 -9.42
C GLU A 34 -14.67 -9.43 -8.53
N ASP A 35 -14.53 -10.74 -8.71
CA ASP A 35 -15.24 -11.76 -7.91
C ASP A 35 -14.48 -12.07 -6.59
N TYR A 36 -13.15 -12.02 -6.65
CA TYR A 36 -12.24 -12.40 -5.56
C TYR A 36 -11.16 -11.33 -5.36
N PRO A 37 -11.50 -10.17 -4.75
CA PRO A 37 -10.52 -9.11 -4.50
C PRO A 37 -9.42 -9.58 -3.54
N GLU A 38 -8.22 -9.03 -3.74
CA GLU A 38 -7.09 -9.25 -2.86
C GLU A 38 -7.09 -8.20 -1.74
N TRP A 39 -6.66 -8.58 -0.53
CA TRP A 39 -6.70 -7.69 0.64
C TRP A 39 -5.98 -6.34 0.41
N TYR A 40 -4.87 -6.32 -0.34
CA TYR A 40 -4.18 -5.08 -0.74
C TYR A 40 -4.16 -4.87 -2.26
N GLY A 41 -5.00 -5.58 -2.99
CA GLY A 41 -5.08 -5.54 -4.45
C GLY A 41 -3.89 -6.18 -5.17
N SER A 42 -4.11 -6.42 -6.46
CA SER A 42 -3.10 -6.91 -7.39
C SER A 42 -2.29 -5.75 -7.93
N SER A 43 -0.96 -5.83 -7.93
CA SER A 43 -0.07 -4.76 -8.42
C SER A 43 0.76 -5.19 -9.62
N ILE A 44 0.60 -4.48 -10.73
CA ILE A 44 1.36 -4.67 -11.97
C ILE A 44 2.13 -3.39 -12.26
N GLY A 45 3.40 -3.52 -12.65
CA GLY A 45 4.22 -2.36 -12.96
C GLY A 45 5.13 -2.53 -14.16
N HIS A 46 5.57 -1.40 -14.70
CA HIS A 46 6.52 -1.31 -15.80
C HIS A 46 7.48 -0.14 -15.57
N TRP A 47 8.64 -0.21 -16.23
CA TRP A 47 9.66 0.82 -16.13
C TRP A 47 9.53 1.84 -17.26
N GLU A 48 9.50 3.12 -16.89
CA GLU A 48 9.61 4.28 -17.77
C GLU A 48 10.89 5.03 -17.42
N GLY A 49 12.02 4.62 -18.03
CA GLY A 49 13.34 5.11 -17.65
C GLY A 49 13.64 4.78 -16.18
N ASP A 50 13.85 5.81 -15.37
CA ASP A 50 14.15 5.70 -13.93
C ASP A 50 12.89 5.68 -13.04
N THR A 51 11.70 5.52 -13.63
CA THR A 51 10.42 5.49 -12.91
C THR A 51 9.76 4.14 -13.02
N LEU A 52 9.47 3.50 -11.89
CA LEU A 52 8.55 2.36 -11.85
C LEU A 52 7.13 2.91 -11.77
N VAL A 53 6.33 2.66 -12.80
CA VAL A 53 4.90 2.96 -12.84
C VAL A 53 4.15 1.72 -12.43
N VAL A 54 3.19 1.84 -11.52
CA VAL A 54 2.46 0.72 -10.94
C VAL A 54 0.97 1.01 -10.97
N GLU A 55 0.19 0.09 -11.51
CA GLU A 55 -1.26 0.07 -11.37
C GLU A 55 -1.65 -0.95 -10.31
N THR A 56 -2.58 -0.59 -9.43
CA THR A 56 -3.17 -1.51 -8.44
C THR A 56 -4.68 -1.42 -8.46
N VAL A 57 -5.31 -2.59 -8.54
CA VAL A 57 -6.77 -2.76 -8.63
C VAL A 57 -7.20 -3.99 -7.81
N GLY A 58 -8.51 -4.15 -7.63
CA GLY A 58 -9.07 -5.29 -6.89
C GLY A 58 -8.72 -5.26 -5.40
N ILE A 59 -8.63 -4.06 -4.83
CA ILE A 59 -8.39 -3.85 -3.39
C ILE A 59 -9.70 -4.13 -2.65
N ASP A 60 -9.63 -4.97 -1.62
CA ASP A 60 -10.78 -5.28 -0.78
C ASP A 60 -11.31 -4.03 -0.06
N GLU A 61 -12.59 -3.70 -0.26
CA GLU A 61 -13.27 -2.52 0.29
C GLU A 61 -13.35 -2.51 1.83
N ARG A 62 -13.08 -3.65 2.48
CA ARG A 62 -12.99 -3.72 3.96
C ARG A 62 -11.70 -3.12 4.49
N THR A 63 -10.75 -2.81 3.62
CA THR A 63 -9.53 -2.10 4.00
C THR A 63 -9.75 -0.60 4.03
N TRP A 64 -8.81 0.09 4.67
CA TRP A 64 -8.82 1.54 4.73
C TRP A 64 -7.89 2.12 3.68
N LEU A 65 -8.30 3.23 3.06
CA LEU A 65 -7.46 3.96 2.12
C LEU A 65 -6.25 4.57 2.85
N ASP A 66 -6.50 5.10 4.04
CA ASP A 66 -5.52 5.67 4.96
C ASP A 66 -6.02 5.54 6.42
N ASN A 67 -5.62 6.44 7.33
CA ASN A 67 -6.05 6.41 8.73
C ASN A 67 -7.48 6.95 8.94
N GLY A 68 -8.45 6.54 8.13
CA GLY A 68 -9.87 6.79 8.37
C GLY A 68 -10.74 7.03 7.14
N HIS A 69 -10.19 7.10 5.92
CA HIS A 69 -11.00 7.19 4.71
C HIS A 69 -11.34 5.80 4.14
N GLU A 70 -12.62 5.59 3.87
CA GLU A 70 -13.14 4.43 3.14
C GLU A 70 -12.85 4.56 1.64
N HIS A 71 -12.97 3.45 0.92
CA HIS A 71 -12.95 3.40 -0.54
C HIS A 71 -13.87 2.30 -1.05
N SER A 72 -14.28 2.38 -2.30
CA SER A 72 -15.06 1.34 -2.96
C SER A 72 -14.16 0.24 -3.52
N SER A 73 -14.79 -0.86 -3.94
CA SER A 73 -14.16 -1.90 -4.77
C SER A 73 -13.70 -1.39 -6.13
N LYS A 74 -14.09 -0.18 -6.56
CA LYS A 74 -13.67 0.43 -7.83
C LYS A 74 -12.39 1.27 -7.71
N LEU A 75 -11.78 1.33 -6.53
CA LEU A 75 -10.52 2.03 -6.32
C LEU A 75 -9.43 1.51 -7.26
N LYS A 76 -8.83 2.42 -8.02
CA LYS A 76 -7.62 2.21 -8.78
C LYS A 76 -6.52 3.12 -8.28
N LEU A 77 -5.35 2.56 -8.04
CA LEU A 77 -4.16 3.32 -7.68
C LEU A 77 -3.20 3.33 -8.86
N LEU A 78 -2.78 4.53 -9.26
CA LEU A 78 -1.68 4.72 -10.19
C LEU A 78 -0.51 5.35 -9.44
N GLU A 79 0.53 4.55 -9.23
CA GLU A 79 1.71 4.96 -8.48
C GLU A 79 2.91 5.15 -9.39
N ARG A 80 3.77 6.10 -9.03
CA ARG A 80 5.03 6.35 -9.71
C ARG A 80 6.14 6.44 -8.68
N PHE A 81 7.07 5.50 -8.72
CA PHE A 81 8.29 5.49 -7.90
C PHE A 81 9.45 5.98 -8.78
N GLN A 82 9.72 7.28 -8.72
CA GLN A 82 10.80 7.90 -9.49
C GLN A 82 12.08 7.94 -8.66
N LYS A 83 13.14 7.31 -9.15
CA LYS A 83 14.47 7.48 -8.56
C LYS A 83 15.04 8.83 -8.98
N VAL A 84 15.12 9.77 -8.03
CA VAL A 84 15.58 11.14 -8.28
C VAL A 84 17.11 11.23 -8.23
N ASP A 85 17.71 10.47 -7.32
CA ASP A 85 19.15 10.31 -7.18
C ASP A 85 19.47 8.95 -6.53
N SER A 86 20.73 8.71 -6.14
CA SER A 86 21.15 7.43 -5.55
C SER A 86 20.49 7.11 -4.20
N GLU A 87 19.97 8.12 -3.49
CA GLU A 87 19.49 8.02 -2.11
C GLU A 87 18.03 8.47 -1.94
N THR A 88 17.37 8.87 -3.03
CA THR A 88 16.04 9.51 -2.98
C THR A 88 15.09 8.93 -4.00
N ILE A 89 13.91 8.54 -3.54
CA ILE A 89 12.77 8.17 -4.39
C ILE A 89 11.65 9.18 -4.15
N LYS A 90 11.11 9.75 -5.22
CA LYS A 90 9.83 10.47 -5.17
C LYS A 90 8.73 9.47 -5.51
N TRP A 91 7.85 9.24 -4.56
CA TRP A 91 6.68 8.38 -4.71
C TRP A 91 5.44 9.26 -4.84
N SER A 92 4.70 9.12 -5.94
CA SER A 92 3.40 9.75 -6.11
C SER A 92 2.32 8.70 -6.31
N VAL A 93 1.15 8.93 -5.74
CA VAL A 93 -0.02 8.05 -5.88
C VAL A 93 -1.18 8.88 -6.35
N THR A 94 -1.77 8.48 -7.47
CA THR A 94 -3.06 8.97 -7.94
C THR A 94 -4.13 7.97 -7.51
N PHE A 95 -5.14 8.46 -6.80
CA PHE A 95 -6.31 7.71 -6.37
C PHE A 95 -7.46 8.01 -7.31
N ASP A 96 -8.03 6.97 -7.92
CA ASP A 96 -9.22 7.05 -8.78
C ASP A 96 -10.29 6.12 -8.22
N ASP A 97 -11.30 6.72 -7.59
CA ASP A 97 -12.48 6.03 -7.08
C ASP A 97 -13.71 6.89 -7.37
N PRO A 98 -14.52 6.53 -8.37
CA PRO A 98 -15.66 7.33 -8.79
C PRO A 98 -16.84 7.30 -7.81
N GLU A 99 -16.83 6.41 -6.81
CA GLU A 99 -17.90 6.33 -5.81
C GLU A 99 -17.63 7.24 -4.61
N PHE A 100 -16.37 7.33 -4.18
CA PHE A 100 -15.97 8.16 -3.04
C PHE A 100 -15.41 9.53 -3.43
N PHE A 101 -14.84 9.70 -4.63
CA PHE A 101 -14.19 10.95 -5.04
C PHE A 101 -14.81 11.57 -6.29
N VAL A 102 -15.00 12.89 -6.26
CA VAL A 102 -15.56 13.67 -7.38
C VAL A 102 -14.63 13.64 -8.62
N ARG A 103 -13.32 13.48 -8.40
CA ARG A 103 -12.30 13.36 -9.45
C ARG A 103 -11.04 12.72 -8.87
N PRO A 104 -10.20 12.10 -9.72
CA PRO A 104 -8.91 11.60 -9.27
C PRO A 104 -8.05 12.70 -8.64
N PHE A 105 -7.33 12.35 -7.59
CA PHE A 105 -6.39 13.25 -6.92
C PHE A 105 -5.05 12.55 -6.70
N THR A 106 -3.98 13.34 -6.58
CA THR A 106 -2.62 12.82 -6.44
C THR A 106 -1.95 13.35 -5.19
N THR A 107 -1.36 12.45 -4.42
CA THR A 107 -0.44 12.80 -3.32
C THR A 107 0.99 12.42 -3.67
N SER A 108 1.96 12.95 -2.95
CA SER A 108 3.37 12.60 -3.15
C SER A 108 4.17 12.65 -1.85
N LEU A 109 5.09 11.70 -1.71
CA LEU A 109 6.02 11.59 -0.61
C LEU A 109 7.44 11.45 -1.17
N THR A 110 8.42 12.05 -0.47
CA THR A 110 9.84 11.84 -0.77
C THR A 110 10.41 10.85 0.22
N LEU A 111 10.86 9.70 -0.28
CA LEU A 111 11.47 8.63 0.50
C LEU A 111 13.00 8.78 0.43
N LYS A 112 13.66 8.79 1.59
CA LYS A 112 15.11 8.78 1.70
C LYS A 112 15.60 7.39 2.07
N ARG A 113 16.67 6.94 1.40
CA ARG A 113 17.31 5.67 1.68
C ARG A 113 17.89 5.67 3.09
N ARG A 114 17.69 4.56 3.80
CA ARG A 114 18.29 4.32 5.12
C ARG A 114 19.29 3.18 4.99
N VAL A 115 20.57 3.50 5.08
CA VAL A 115 21.67 2.53 4.95
C VAL A 115 21.99 1.93 6.32
N GLY A 116 22.09 0.59 6.39
CA GLY A 116 22.37 -0.14 7.63
C GLY A 116 21.16 -0.31 8.56
N ASP A 117 19.99 0.21 8.17
CA ASP A 117 18.75 0.01 8.90
C ASP A 117 18.17 -1.39 8.63
N ARG A 118 17.37 -1.93 9.56
CA ARG A 118 16.72 -3.23 9.42
C ARG A 118 15.23 -3.10 9.70
N ILE A 119 14.42 -3.93 9.04
CA ILE A 119 13.03 -4.07 9.43
C ILE A 119 12.99 -4.67 10.83
N LEU A 120 12.36 -3.96 11.77
CA LEU A 120 12.19 -4.45 13.14
C LEU A 120 11.06 -5.49 13.19
N SER A 121 11.08 -6.30 14.24
CA SER A 121 9.96 -7.18 14.54
C SER A 121 8.78 -6.32 14.99
N HIS A 122 7.65 -6.44 14.32
CA HIS A 122 6.40 -5.84 14.77
C HIS A 122 5.52 -6.92 15.41
N SER A 123 5.07 -6.74 16.64
CA SER A 123 3.99 -7.54 17.21
C SER A 123 2.84 -6.62 17.58
N CYS A 124 1.63 -6.96 17.12
CA CYS A 124 0.44 -6.29 17.61
C CYS A 124 0.42 -6.44 19.13
N LEU A 125 0.20 -5.32 19.81
CA LEU A 125 0.16 -5.19 21.27
C LEU A 125 1.51 -5.21 22.02
N GLU A 126 2.65 -5.14 21.34
CA GLU A 126 3.95 -5.03 22.02
C GLU A 126 4.04 -3.68 22.76
N ASN A 127 4.08 -3.74 24.09
CA ASN A 127 4.02 -2.57 25.00
C ASN A 127 2.65 -1.85 25.02
N GLU A 128 1.53 -2.58 24.85
CA GLU A 128 0.21 -2.03 25.20
C GLU A 128 0.11 -1.70 26.67
N ARG A 129 -0.15 -0.43 26.95
CA ARG A 129 -0.39 0.09 28.29
C ARG A 129 -1.83 0.50 28.50
N ASP A 130 -2.56 0.71 27.41
CA ASP A 130 -3.88 1.32 27.46
C ASP A 130 -4.96 0.34 27.88
N LEU A 131 -4.79 -0.97 27.64
CA LEU A 131 -5.74 -2.00 28.09
C LEU A 131 -6.03 -1.90 29.60
N GLN A 132 -5.03 -1.53 30.40
CA GLN A 132 -5.12 -1.36 31.85
C GLN A 132 -5.88 -0.10 32.26
N ASN A 133 -5.87 0.89 31.37
CA ASN A 133 -6.46 2.22 31.56
C ASN A 133 -7.80 2.38 30.81
N MET A 134 -8.24 1.37 30.06
CA MET A 134 -9.54 1.38 29.40
C MET A 134 -10.64 1.37 30.46
N VAL A 135 -11.32 2.51 30.61
CA VAL A 135 -12.56 2.60 31.38
C VAL A 135 -13.70 2.19 30.45
N PRO A 136 -14.57 1.23 30.83
CA PRO A 136 -15.72 0.87 30.01
C PRO A 136 -16.54 2.12 29.70
N THR A 137 -16.76 2.42 28.43
CA THR A 137 -17.82 3.34 28.04
C THR A 137 -19.15 2.66 28.33
N ILE A 138 -20.00 3.34 29.11
CA ILE A 138 -21.33 2.88 29.48
C ILE A 138 -22.13 2.70 28.18
N GLY A 139 -22.22 1.47 27.69
CA GLY A 139 -22.83 1.15 26.40
C GLY A 139 -22.71 -0.31 25.95
N GLY A 140 -21.77 -1.09 26.50
CA GLY A 140 -21.74 -2.55 26.32
C GLY A 140 -22.67 -3.24 27.33
N VAL A 141 -23.82 -3.71 26.88
CA VAL A 141 -24.69 -4.62 27.64
C VAL A 141 -23.99 -5.99 27.72
N GLN A 142 -24.02 -6.60 28.92
CA GLN A 142 -23.62 -7.99 29.18
C GLN A 142 -24.35 -8.99 28.29
#